data_AF-A0A8T9S4P1-F1
#
_entry.id   AF-A0A8T9S4P1-F1
#
_cell.length_a   1.000
_cell.length_b   1.000
_cell.length_c   1.000
_cell.angle_alpha   90.00
_cell.angle_beta   90.00
_cell.angle_gamma   90.00
#
_symmetry.space_group_name_H-M   'P 1'
#
loop_
_entity.id
_entity.type
_entity.pdbx_description
1 polymer ?
#
loop_
_entity_poly.entity_id
_entity_poly.type
_entity_poly.pdbx_seq_one_letter_code
_entity_poly.pdbx_strand_id
1 'polypeptide(L)' 'MTLSFLRSSLQVDLSSAAHRSQEEAAAYARRLHEIETKLLCRAFGGRAVLPSDYELLQRYLNGELSRAEVFREFYNAA' A
#
# COMPACT_ATOMS: atom_id res chain seq x y z
N MET A 1 5.92 -14.58 6.21
CA MET A 1 6.94 -13.53 6.01
C MET A 1 6.36 -12.21 6.50
N THR A 2 7.07 -11.51 7.39
CA THR A 2 6.53 -10.43 8.20
C THR A 2 6.58 -9.09 7.46
N LEU A 3 5.40 -8.47 7.31
CA LEU A 3 5.16 -7.10 6.80
C LEU A 3 5.74 -6.00 7.72
N SER A 4 6.78 -6.28 8.51
CA SER A 4 7.24 -5.43 9.61
C SER A 4 7.68 -4.04 9.14
N PHE A 5 8.21 -3.95 7.91
CA PHE A 5 8.68 -2.69 7.34
C PHE A 5 7.55 -1.75 6.92
N LEU A 6 6.40 -2.30 6.52
CA LEU A 6 5.21 -1.52 6.13
C LEU A 6 4.47 -0.95 7.34
N ARG A 7 4.49 -1.72 8.44
CA ARG A 7 3.59 -1.52 9.58
C ARG A 7 3.87 -0.26 10.40
N SER A 8 5.07 0.31 10.28
CA SER A 8 5.46 1.52 11.02
C SER A 8 4.84 2.80 10.45
N SER A 9 4.51 2.79 9.15
CA SER A 9 4.03 3.99 8.43
C SER A 9 2.64 3.82 7.82
N LEU A 10 2.18 2.57 7.62
CA LEU A 10 0.83 2.26 7.15
C LEU A 10 0.02 1.66 8.29
N GLN A 11 -1.18 2.20 8.49
CA GLN A 11 -2.16 1.64 9.41
C GLN A 11 -2.83 0.44 8.75
N VAL A 12 -2.22 -0.73 8.95
CA VAL A 12 -2.77 -2.01 8.48
C VAL A 12 -3.74 -2.53 9.53
N ASP A 13 -5.03 -2.37 9.26
CA ASP A 13 -6.08 -2.96 10.08
C ASP A 13 -6.24 -4.45 9.73
N LEU A 14 -5.52 -5.27 10.50
CA LEU A 14 -5.61 -6.73 10.50
C LEU A 14 -6.77 -7.23 11.38
N SER A 15 -7.34 -6.38 12.24
CA SER A 15 -8.43 -6.73 13.17
C SER A 15 -9.79 -6.78 12.47
N SER A 16 -10.07 -5.88 11.52
CA SER A 16 -11.31 -5.95 10.73
C SER A 16 -11.32 -7.05 9.68
N ALA A 17 -10.21 -7.77 9.49
CA ALA A 17 -10.12 -8.88 8.54
C ALA A 17 -11.15 -9.99 8.82
N ALA A 18 -11.57 -10.17 10.07
CA ALA A 18 -12.59 -11.15 10.47
C ALA A 18 -14.03 -10.74 10.07
N HIS A 19 -14.27 -9.47 9.73
CA HIS A 19 -15.59 -8.95 9.39
C HIS A 19 -15.76 -8.63 7.90
N ARG A 20 -14.70 -8.79 7.10
CA ARG A 20 -14.74 -8.54 5.66
C ARG A 20 -15.32 -9.73 4.92
N SER A 21 -16.03 -9.45 3.82
CA SER A 21 -16.37 -10.51 2.88
C SER A 21 -15.09 -11.15 2.31
N GLN A 22 -15.17 -12.40 1.86
CA GLN A 22 -14.02 -13.08 1.25
C GLN A 22 -13.44 -12.29 0.06
N GLU A 23 -14.30 -11.62 -0.70
CA GLU A 23 -13.90 -10.79 -1.84
C GLU A 23 -13.18 -9.51 -1.39
N GLU A 24 -13.67 -8.83 -0.36
CA GLU A 24 -13.03 -7.66 0.24
C GLU A 24 -11.69 -8.01 0.88
N ALA A 25 -11.60 -9.15 1.55
CA ALA A 25 -10.34 -9.66 2.12
C ALA A 25 -9.31 -9.93 1.01
N ALA A 26 -9.73 -10.56 -0.10
CA ALA A 26 -8.87 -10.81 -1.25
C ALA A 26 -8.46 -9.52 -1.98
N ALA A 27 -9.36 -8.54 -2.09
CA ALA A 27 -9.04 -7.22 -2.66
C ALA A 27 -8.04 -6.46 -1.78
N TYR A 28 -8.23 -6.48 -0.46
CA TYR A 28 -7.32 -5.83 0.49
C TYR A 28 -5.93 -6.47 0.50
N ALA A 29 -5.84 -7.80 0.50
CA ALA A 29 -4.58 -8.52 0.42
C ALA A 29 -3.82 -8.19 -0.88
N ARG A 30 -4.53 -8.08 -2.01
CA ARG A 30 -3.94 -7.63 -3.28
C ARG A 30 -3.37 -6.21 -3.18
N ARG A 31 -4.13 -5.26 -2.62
CA ARG A 31 -3.65 -3.87 -2.42
C ARG A 31 -2.41 -3.83 -1.53
N LEU A 32 -2.38 -4.58 -0.43
CA LEU A 32 -1.21 -4.69 0.44
C LEU A 32 0.02 -5.19 -0.32
N HIS A 33 -0.13 -6.25 -1.11
CA HIS A 33 0.97 -6.80 -1.89
C HIS A 33 1.49 -5.83 -2.96
N GLU A 34 0.61 -5.08 -3.61
CA GLU A 34 0.98 -4.03 -4.57
C GLU A 34 1.78 -2.90 -3.89
N ILE A 35 1.32 -2.45 -2.72
CA ILE A 35 2.00 -1.43 -1.91
C ILE A 35 3.40 -1.92 -1.49
N GLU A 36 3.49 -3.14 -0.96
CA GLU A 36 4.74 -3.76 -0.54
C GLU A 36 5.76 -3.79 -1.69
N THR A 37 5.34 -4.32 -2.84
CA THR A 37 6.17 -4.42 -4.03
C THR A 37 6.72 -3.06 -4.44
N LYS A 38 5.88 -2.02 -4.37
CA LYS A 38 6.26 -0.66 -4.80
C LYS A 38 7.22 0.02 -3.85
N LEU A 39 7.02 -0.13 -2.54
CA LEU A 39 7.98 0.37 -1.56
C LEU A 39 9.34 -0.34 -1.68
N LEU A 40 9.34 -1.66 -1.89
CA LEU A 40 10.56 -2.42 -2.13
C LEU A 40 11.29 -1.92 -3.40
N CYS A 41 10.58 -1.75 -4.52
CA CYS A 41 11.17 -1.22 -5.75
C CYS A 41 11.83 0.16 -5.53
N ARG A 42 11.20 1.05 -4.76
CA ARG A 42 11.79 2.36 -4.45
C ARG A 42 13.02 2.25 -3.55
N ALA A 43 12.94 1.45 -2.49
CA ALA A 43 14.04 1.24 -1.56
C ALA A 43 15.28 0.66 -2.28
N PHE A 44 15.09 -0.38 -3.11
CA PHE A 44 16.17 -0.95 -3.91
C PHE A 44 16.64 -0.02 -5.04
N GLY A 45 15.77 0.83 -5.56
CA GLY A 45 16.11 1.87 -6.53
C GLY A 45 16.80 3.10 -5.94
N GLY A 46 17.11 3.11 -4.64
CA GLY A 46 17.75 4.23 -3.94
C GLY A 46 16.86 5.47 -3.79
N ARG A 47 15.54 5.34 -4.01
CA ARG A 47 14.58 6.43 -3.89
C ARG A 47 13.97 6.44 -2.49
N ALA A 48 14.00 7.60 -1.83
CA ALA A 48 13.31 7.78 -0.57
C ALA A 48 11.79 7.68 -0.75
N VAL A 49 11.12 7.19 0.29
CA VAL A 49 9.66 7.21 0.40
C VAL A 49 9.30 8.39 1.28
N LEU A 50 8.51 9.32 0.75
CA LEU A 50 8.12 10.54 1.46
C LEU A 50 6.90 10.28 2.36
N PRO A 51 6.68 11.06 3.43
CA PRO A 51 5.46 11.00 4.22
C PRO A 51 4.18 11.08 3.38
N SER A 52 4.15 11.94 2.36
CA SER A 52 3.03 12.07 1.42
C SER A 52 2.77 10.81 0.57
N ASP A 53 3.81 10.01 0.30
CA ASP A 53 3.65 8.72 -0.39
C ASP A 53 2.85 7.75 0.50
N TYR A 54 3.11 7.74 1.81
CA TYR A 54 2.38 6.88 2.75
C TYR A 54 0.91 7.28 2.88
N GLU A 55 0.58 8.58 2.87
CA GLU A 55 -0.80 9.05 2.87
C GLU A 55 -1.57 8.58 1.62
N LEU A 56 -0.95 8.68 0.43
CA LEU A 56 -1.55 8.18 -0.82
C LEU A 56 -1.75 6.66 -0.78
N LEU A 57 -0.76 5.92 -0.30
CA LEU A 57 -0.83 4.46 -0.19
C LEU A 57 -1.86 4.02 0.85
N GLN A 58 -2.07 4.78 1.93
CA GLN A 58 -3.13 4.52 2.91
C GLN A 58 -4.52 4.70 2.30
N ARG A 59 -4.74 5.78 1.54
CA ARG A 59 -6.01 6.02 0.83
C ARG A 59 -6.29 4.94 -0.22
N TYR A 60 -5.26 4.47 -0.92
CA TYR A 60 -5.36 3.30 -1.80
C TYR A 60 -5.76 2.03 -1.03
N LEU A 61 -5.11 1.77 0.11
CA LEU A 61 -5.37 0.61 0.96
C LEU A 61 -6.83 0.59 1.45
N ASN A 62 -7.34 1.75 1.87
CA ASN A 62 -8.73 1.96 2.26
C ASN A 62 -9.72 1.84 1.09
N GLY A 63 -9.25 1.89 -0.16
CA GLY A 63 -10.07 1.85 -1.37
C GLY A 63 -10.68 3.19 -1.76
N GLU A 64 -10.22 4.30 -1.17
CA GLU A 64 -10.65 5.67 -1.48
C GLU A 64 -10.08 6.17 -2.80
N LEU A 65 -8.91 5.64 -3.19
CA LEU A 65 -8.25 5.94 -4.46
C LEU A 65 -8.13 4.69 -5.31
N SER A 66 -8.25 4.87 -6.62
CA SER A 66 -7.96 3.81 -7.57
C SER A 66 -6.46 3.57 -7.70
N ARG A 67 -6.11 2.39 -8.20
CA ARG A 67 -4.73 2.02 -8.54
C ARG A 67 -4.07 3.04 -9.50
N ALA A 68 -4.83 3.53 -10.48
CA ALA A 68 -4.33 4.47 -11.48
C ALA A 68 -3.99 5.82 -10.84
N GLU A 69 -4.80 6.32 -9.92
CA GLU A 69 -4.58 7.60 -9.25
C GLU A 69 -3.33 7.57 -8.37
N VAL A 70 -3.15 6.49 -7.60
CA VAL A 70 -2.05 6.38 -6.64
C VAL A 70 -0.74 6.13 -7.36
N PHE A 71 -0.69 5.15 -8.26
CA PHE A 71 0.58 4.76 -8.87
C PHE A 71 1.02 5.66 -10.01
N ARG A 72 0.17 6.53 -10.56
CA ARG A 72 0.59 7.56 -11.52
C ARG A 72 1.72 8.43 -10.95
N GLU A 73 1.60 8.86 -9.71
CA GLU A 73 2.65 9.64 -9.02
C GLU A 73 3.94 8.83 -8.85
N PHE A 74 3.83 7.51 -8.66
CA PHE A 74 5.00 6.63 -8.54
C PHE A 74 5.70 6.35 -9.88
N TYR A 75 4.96 6.36 -10.99
CA TYR A 75 5.52 6.13 -12.34
C TYR A 75 6.03 7.41 -13.00
N ASN A 76 5.40 8.56 -12.72
CA ASN A 76 5.78 9.85 -13.31
C ASN A 76 6.91 10.54 -12.56
N ALA A 77 7.26 10.13 -11.34
CA ALA A 77 8.41 10.65 -10.61
C ALA A 77 9.77 10.17 -11.18
N ALA A 78 9.79 9.50 -12.34
CA ALA A 78 10.97 8.86 -12.93
C ALA A 78 11.98 9.84 -13.51
#